data_AF-A0A072NEC4-F1
#
_entry.id   AF-A0A072NEC4-F1
#
_cell.length_a   1.000
_cell.length_b   1.000
_cell.length_c   1.000
_cell.angle_alpha   90.00
_cell.angle_beta   90.00
_cell.angle_gamma   90.00
#
_symmetry.space_group_name_H-M   'P 1'
#
loop_
_entity.id
_entity.type
_entity.pdbx_description
1 polymer ?
#
loop_
_entity_poly.entity_id
_entity_poly.type
_entity_poly.pdbx_seq_one_letter_code
_entity_poly.pdbx_strand_id
1 'polypeptide(L)'
;MASGEEAGEFVTLPQPPDGATLAALLEVPGGAHLSAAHGQDAAGRPRVVIALAHPDPEVVARTRQNLLRACRARGVRAFVV
;
A
#
# COMPACT_ATOMS: atom_id res chain seq x y z
N MET A 1 -15.95 22.70 -9.85
CA MET A 1 -14.84 21.77 -10.11
C MET A 1 -15.01 20.65 -9.12
N ALA A 2 -15.42 19.47 -9.59
CA ALA A 2 -15.70 18.34 -8.71
C ALA A 2 -14.36 17.74 -8.27
N SER A 3 -13.88 18.13 -7.09
CA SER A 3 -12.91 17.32 -6.37
C SER A 3 -13.64 16.06 -5.97
N GLY A 4 -13.66 15.06 -6.86
CA GLY A 4 -13.96 13.70 -6.43
C GLY A 4 -12.89 13.34 -5.41
N GLU A 5 -13.25 13.32 -4.14
CA GLU A 5 -12.39 12.81 -3.08
C GLU A 5 -12.12 11.35 -3.43
N GLU A 6 -11.03 11.09 -4.15
CA GLU A 6 -10.51 9.74 -4.35
C GLU A 6 -10.31 9.18 -2.95
N ALA A 7 -11.05 8.12 -2.60
CA ALA A 7 -10.82 7.42 -1.36
C ALA A 7 -9.39 6.87 -1.44
N GLY A 8 -8.52 7.45 -0.62
CA GLY A 8 -7.10 7.15 -0.58
C GLY A 8 -6.77 6.51 0.76
N GLU A 9 -6.17 5.32 0.73
CA GLU A 9 -5.60 4.69 1.93
C GLU A 9 -4.09 4.50 1.77
N PHE A 10 -3.36 4.60 2.88
CA PHE A 10 -1.91 4.40 2.90
C PHE A 10 -1.55 3.18 3.73
N VAL A 11 -0.77 2.28 3.14
CA VAL A 11 -0.19 1.13 3.83
C VAL A 11 1.31 1.36 3.98
N THR A 12 1.77 1.45 5.23
CA THR A 12 3.18 1.63 5.55
C THR A 12 3.85 0.28 5.79
N LEU A 13 5.00 0.10 5.13
CA LEU A 13 5.95 -0.98 5.33
C LEU A 13 7.16 -0.40 6.09
N PRO A 14 7.28 -0.65 7.41
CA PRO A 14 8.33 -0.07 8.24
C PRO A 14 9.73 -0.64 7.92
N GLN A 15 9.78 -1.73 7.16
CA GLN A 15 11.01 -2.26 6.59
C GLN A 15 10.77 -2.42 5.09
N PRO A 16 11.62 -1.81 4.23
CA PRO A 16 11.46 -1.93 2.80
C PRO A 16 11.64 -3.40 2.39
N PRO A 17 10.67 -4.02 1.71
CA PRO A 17 10.88 -5.31 1.09
C PRO A 17 11.92 -5.20 -0.04
N ASP A 18 12.45 -6.33 -0.50
CA ASP A 18 13.25 -6.37 -1.72
C ASP A 18 12.41 -5.93 -2.94
N GLY A 19 13.08 -5.54 -4.03
CA GLY A 19 12.42 -5.01 -5.21
C GLY A 19 11.44 -5.97 -5.88
N ALA A 20 11.71 -7.28 -5.86
CA ALA A 20 10.82 -8.28 -6.45
C ALA A 20 9.55 -8.45 -5.60
N THR A 21 9.70 -8.47 -4.27
CA THR A 21 8.57 -8.48 -3.36
C THR A 21 7.73 -7.22 -3.49
N LEU A 22 8.35 -6.03 -3.58
CA LEU A 22 7.60 -4.78 -3.76
C LEU A 22 6.81 -4.77 -5.07
N ALA A 23 7.43 -5.18 -6.18
CA ALA A 23 6.76 -5.28 -7.46
C ALA A 23 5.56 -6.24 -7.39
N ALA A 24 5.72 -7.41 -6.75
CA ALA A 24 4.63 -8.35 -6.56
C ALA A 24 3.49 -7.81 -5.66
N LEU A 25 3.79 -6.91 -4.72
CA LEU A 25 2.79 -6.27 -3.87
C LEU A 25 1.99 -5.19 -4.64
N LEU A 26 2.61 -4.52 -5.60
CA LEU A 26 1.94 -3.53 -6.47
C LEU A 26 1.02 -4.18 -7.51
N GLU A 27 1.21 -5.46 -7.80
CA GLU A 27 0.36 -6.26 -8.70
C GLU A 27 -0.78 -6.99 -7.96
N VAL A 28 -0.99 -6.70 -6.67
CA VAL A 28 -2.04 -7.38 -5.89
C VAL A 28 -3.43 -7.03 -6.44
N PRO A 29 -4.26 -8.04 -6.78
CA PRO A 29 -5.58 -7.82 -7.31
C PRO A 29 -6.50 -7.20 -6.26
N GLY A 30 -7.28 -6.21 -6.67
CA GLY A 30 -8.23 -5.55 -5.78
C GLY A 30 -9.06 -4.46 -6.46
N GLY A 31 -8.50 -3.86 -7.52
CA GLY A 31 -9.16 -2.88 -8.38
C GLY A 31 -8.73 -1.44 -8.10
N ALA A 32 -8.13 -1.16 -6.94
CA ALA A 32 -7.53 0.14 -6.67
C ALA A 32 -6.18 0.29 -7.37
N HIS A 33 -5.84 1.52 -7.74
CA HIS A 33 -4.52 1.85 -8.23
C HIS A 33 -3.52 1.82 -7.07
N LEU A 34 -2.41 1.09 -7.24
CA LEU A 34 -1.35 0.93 -6.25
C LEU A 34 -0.11 1.69 -6.71
N SER A 35 0.42 2.56 -5.85
CA SER A 35 1.72 3.22 -6.08
C SER A 35 2.59 3.15 -4.83
N ALA A 36 3.90 2.98 -5.02
CA ALA A 36 4.86 2.92 -3.92
C ALA A 36 5.68 4.22 -3.85
N ALA A 37 5.80 4.76 -2.64
CA ALA A 37 6.72 5.84 -2.31
C ALA A 37 7.76 5.34 -1.32
N HIS A 38 9.04 5.57 -1.63
CA HIS A 38 10.14 5.27 -0.71
C HIS A 38 10.43 6.50 0.15
N GLY A 39 10.64 6.28 1.44
CA GLY A 39 10.96 7.37 2.36
C GLY A 39 11.72 6.88 3.57
N GLN A 40 11.83 7.75 4.57
CA GLN A 40 12.42 7.43 5.87
C GLN A 40 11.41 7.73 6.98
N ASP A 41 11.51 7.04 8.10
CA ASP A 41 10.82 7.39 9.34
C ASP A 41 11.57 8.49 10.10
N ALA A 42 11.00 8.95 11.22
CA ALA A 42 11.61 9.98 12.06
C ALA A 42 12.95 9.55 12.71
N ALA A 43 13.25 8.25 12.73
CA ALA A 43 14.50 7.69 13.21
C ALA A 43 15.54 7.47 12.07
N GLY A 44 15.24 7.94 10.85
CA GLY A 44 16.12 7.79 9.68
C GLY A 44 16.12 6.39 9.07
N ARG A 45 15.20 5.51 9.48
CA ARG A 45 15.12 4.15 8.93
C ARG A 45 14.33 4.18 7.62
N PRO A 46 14.78 3.44 6.59
CA PRO A 46 14.06 3.38 5.34
C PRO A 46 12.68 2.73 5.54
N ARG A 47 11.68 3.25 4.84
CA ARG A 47 10.33 2.71 4.80
C ARG A 47 9.76 2.81 3.39
N VAL A 48 8.75 2.00 3.12
CA VAL A 48 7.95 2.13 1.89
C VAL A 48 6.51 2.40 2.29
N VAL A 49 5.85 3.30 1.58
CA VAL A 49 4.42 3.57 1.72
C VAL A 49 3.76 3.19 0.40
N ILE A 50 2.75 2.33 0.45
CA ILE A 50 1.91 1.99 -0.68
C ILE A 50 0.63 2.79 -0.55
N ALA A 51 0.36 3.65 -1.53
CA ALA A 51 -0.90 4.36 -1.65
C ALA A 51 -1.89 3.52 -2.47
N LEU A 52 -3.12 3.44 -1.98
CA LEU A 52 -4.25 2.81 -2.65
C LEU A 52 -5.24 3.90 -3.01
N ALA A 53 -5.52 4.08 -4.31
CA ALA A 53 -6.45 5.09 -4.79
C ALA A 53 -7.56 4.45 -5.62
N HIS A 54 -8.82 4.72 -5.26
CA HIS A 54 -9.99 4.36 -6.06
C HIS A 54 -11.19 5.23 -5.66
N PRO A 55 -12.08 5.61 -6.59
CA PRO A 55 -13.28 6.40 -6.26
C PRO A 55 -14.28 5.64 -5.37
N ASP A 56 -14.31 4.31 -5.48
CA ASP A 56 -15.14 3.44 -4.63
C ASP A 56 -14.35 3.00 -3.37
N PRO A 57 -14.76 3.41 -2.16
CA PRO A 57 -14.10 3.04 -0.90
C PRO A 57 -14.13 1.53 -0.61
N GLU A 58 -15.14 0.79 -1.09
CA GLU A 58 -15.21 -0.67 -0.90
C GLU A 58 -14.10 -1.38 -1.68
N VAL A 59 -13.75 -0.86 -2.86
CA VAL A 59 -12.62 -1.33 -3.67
C VAL A 59 -11.30 -1.06 -2.97
N VAL A 60 -11.14 0.10 -2.33
CA VAL A 60 -9.95 0.44 -1.53
C VAL A 60 -9.83 -0.52 -0.34
N ALA A 61 -10.90 -0.70 0.44
CA ALA A 61 -10.91 -1.57 1.60
C ALA A 61 -10.61 -3.03 1.23
N ARG A 62 -11.16 -3.53 0.12
CA ARG A 62 -10.86 -4.87 -0.41
C ARG A 62 -9.41 -5.01 -0.85
N THR A 63 -8.91 -4.05 -1.63
CA THR A 63 -7.52 -4.05 -2.11
C THR A 63 -6.54 -4.01 -0.94
N ARG A 64 -6.81 -3.19 0.07
CA ARG A 64 -6.06 -3.14 1.33
C ARG A 64 -6.01 -4.48 2.04
N GLN A 65 -7.15 -5.16 2.20
CA GLN A 65 -7.19 -6.47 2.83
C GLN A 65 -6.36 -7.49 2.05
N ASN A 66 -6.45 -7.49 0.72
CA ASN A 66 -5.65 -8.36 -0.14
C ASN A 66 -4.16 -8.05 -0.01
N LEU A 67 -3.80 -6.77 0.02
CA LEU A 67 -2.42 -6.30 0.18
C LEU A 67 -1.84 -6.74 1.54
N LEU A 68 -2.58 -6.54 2.63
CA LEU A 68 -2.15 -6.99 3.97
C LEU A 68 -1.97 -8.50 4.04
N ARG A 69 -2.86 -9.28 3.39
CA ARG A 69 -2.69 -10.74 3.27
C ARG A 69 -1.45 -11.11 2.47
N ALA A 70 -1.20 -10.41 1.35
CA ALA A 70 -0.04 -10.62 0.50
C ALA A 70 1.28 -10.29 1.21
N CYS A 71 1.30 -9.21 2.01
CA CYS A 71 2.42 -8.86 2.89
C CYS A 71 2.67 -9.97 3.92
N ARG A 72 1.63 -10.41 4.63
CA ARG A 72 1.74 -11.47 5.64
C ARG A 72 2.24 -12.79 5.05
N ALA A 73 1.74 -13.18 3.89
CA ALA A 73 2.17 -14.40 3.20
C ALA A 73 3.66 -14.37 2.80
N ARG A 74 4.23 -13.18 2.63
CA ARG A 74 5.63 -12.94 2.27
C ARG A 74 6.50 -12.57 3.48
N GLY A 75 5.96 -12.60 4.70
CA GLY A 75 6.69 -12.22 5.92
C GLY A 75 6.96 -10.72 6.04
N VAL A 76 6.30 -9.89 5.24
CA VAL A 76 6.45 -8.43 5.24
C VAL A 76 5.54 -7.81 6.28
N ARG A 77 6.10 -7.00 7.17
CA ARG A 77 5.33 -6.22 8.14
C ARG A 77 4.67 -5.04 7.43
N ALA A 78 3.38 -4.82 7.67
CA ALA A 78 2.63 -3.71 7.10
C ALA A 78 1.54 -3.25 8.09
N PHE A 79 1.22 -1.96 8.09
CA PHE A 79 0.11 -1.39 8.84
C PHE A 79 -0.55 -0.25 8.05
N VAL A 80 -1.84 -0.04 8.30
CA VAL A 80 -2.66 0.98 7.66
C VAL A 80 -2.54 2.28 8.47
N VAL A 81 -2.43 3.41 7.79
CA VAL A 81 -2.35 4.76 8.39
C VAL A 81 -3.46 5.64 7.85
#